data_AF-L0AZ99-F1
#
_entry.id   AF-L0AZ99-F1
#
_cell.length_a   1.000
_cell.length_b   1.000
_cell.length_c   1.000
_cell.angle_alpha   90.00
_cell.angle_beta   90.00
_cell.angle_gamma   90.00
#
_symmetry.space_group_name_H-M   'P 1'
#
loop_
_entity.id
_entity.type
_entity.pdbx_description
1 polymer ?
#
loop_
_entity_poly.entity_id
_entity_poly.type
_entity_poly.pdbx_seq_one_letter_code
_entity_poly.pdbx_strand_id
1 'polypeptide(L)'
;MSTFISPVAKECITKIQYLLQNTLFTYAEIVSSLSPEAGAELNEGLSNIGVIPPEGTEAPTNLNENKDVDSTSAPFAISEKVDRLVTLNSQLQMCVDSLPDSSLSKDELKIKIAILDEECQNASQELKSLYQELDSAYKIIKQGLKEELEQSEFK
;
A
#
# COMPACT_ATOMS: atom_id res chain seq x y z
N MET A 1 7.34 22.26 4.89
CA MET A 1 6.50 21.24 4.24
C MET A 1 6.90 19.90 4.83
N SER A 2 6.14 19.39 5.80
CA SER A 2 6.44 18.11 6.46
C SER A 2 6.07 16.96 5.52
N THR A 3 7.08 16.22 5.05
CA THR A 3 6.91 15.07 4.18
C THR A 3 6.54 13.87 5.04
N PHE A 4 5.24 13.72 5.35
CA PHE A 4 4.75 12.49 5.98
C PHE A 4 4.73 11.37 4.93
N ILE A 5 5.77 10.53 4.95
CA ILE A 5 5.93 9.42 4.03
C ILE A 5 4.98 8.30 4.48
N SER A 6 3.97 8.03 3.65
CA SER A 6 3.11 6.86 3.80
C SER A 6 3.96 5.57 3.79
N PRO A 7 3.63 4.52 4.56
CA PRO A 7 4.42 3.29 4.58
C PRO A 7 4.47 2.66 3.21
N VAL A 8 5.50 1.85 2.97
CA VAL A 8 5.65 0.97 1.79
C VAL A 8 4.67 -0.23 1.86
N ALA A 9 3.45 -0.02 2.34
CA ALA A 9 2.42 -1.05 2.32
C ALA A 9 1.90 -1.17 0.89
N LYS A 10 2.21 -2.28 0.22
CA LYS A 10 1.75 -2.57 -1.15
C LYS A 10 0.25 -2.81 -1.23
N GLU A 11 -0.39 -3.17 -0.13
CA GLU A 11 -1.81 -3.53 -0.07
C GLU A 11 -2.67 -2.39 0.49
N CYS A 12 -3.75 -2.06 -0.23
CA CYS A 12 -4.61 -0.91 0.09
C CYS A 12 -5.23 -1.00 1.50
N ILE A 13 -5.63 -2.20 1.94
CA ILE A 13 -6.23 -2.40 3.26
C ILE A 13 -5.23 -2.09 4.38
N THR A 14 -4.01 -2.62 4.28
CA THR A 14 -2.93 -2.37 5.25
C THR A 14 -2.57 -0.89 5.32
N LYS A 15 -2.57 -0.21 4.17
CA LYS A 15 -2.37 1.25 4.10
C LYS A 15 -3.48 2.02 4.79
N ILE A 16 -4.75 1.63 4.60
CA ILE A 16 -5.90 2.22 5.30
C ILE A 16 -5.79 2.00 6.81
N GLN A 17 -5.45 0.78 7.26
CA GLN A 17 -5.26 0.48 8.67
C GLN A 17 -4.21 1.40 9.30
N TYR A 18 -3.07 1.58 8.65
CA TYR A 18 -2.02 2.50 9.11
C TYR A 18 -2.51 3.95 9.16
N LEU A 19 -3.19 4.43 8.11
CA LEU A 19 -3.70 5.81 8.07
C LEU A 19 -4.74 6.06 9.17
N LEU A 20 -5.62 5.10 9.45
CA LEU A 20 -6.57 5.18 10.56
C LEU A 20 -5.87 5.23 11.92
N GLN A 21 -4.87 4.38 12.15
CA GLN A 21 -4.09 4.40 13.39
C GLN A 21 -3.41 5.76 13.60
N ASN A 22 -2.80 6.32 12.54
CA ASN A 22 -2.17 7.65 12.60
C ASN A 22 -3.19 8.77 12.82
N THR A 23 -4.40 8.63 12.28
CA THR A 23 -5.49 9.59 12.47
C THR A 23 -5.93 9.59 13.93
N LEU A 24 -6.17 8.42 14.51
CA LEU A 24 -6.53 8.26 15.93
C LEU A 24 -5.44 8.80 16.86
N PHE A 25 -4.18 8.52 16.54
CA PHE A 25 -3.05 9.02 17.32
C PHE A 25 -2.96 10.56 17.26
N THR A 26 -3.07 11.15 16.06
CA THR A 26 -3.06 12.61 15.89
C THR A 26 -4.25 13.25 16.63
N TYR A 27 -5.41 12.58 16.66
CA TYR A 27 -6.55 13.02 17.47
C TYR A 27 -6.23 13.01 18.97
N ALA A 28 -5.62 11.93 19.47
CA ALA A 28 -5.20 11.84 20.88
C ALA A 28 -4.16 12.91 21.26
N GLU A 29 -3.25 13.27 20.35
CA GLU A 29 -2.31 14.37 20.57
C GLU A 29 -3.01 15.73 20.68
N ILE A 30 -4.02 16.00 19.85
CA ILE A 30 -4.81 17.24 19.91
C ILE A 30 -5.59 17.28 21.23
N VAL A 31 -6.26 16.19 21.59
CA VAL A 31 -7.00 16.09 22.86
C VAL A 31 -6.05 16.30 24.04
N SER A 32 -4.87 15.66 24.04
CA SER A 32 -3.85 15.84 25.10
C SER A 32 -3.32 17.28 25.19
N SER A 33 -3.24 17.99 24.04
CA SER A 33 -2.84 19.39 23.99
C SER A 33 -3.91 20.34 24.55
N LEU A 34 -5.19 19.93 24.52
CA LEU A 34 -6.32 20.70 25.04
C LEU A 34 -6.69 20.34 26.48
N SER A 35 -6.57 19.06 26.84
CA SER A 35 -6.85 18.48 28.16
C SER A 35 -5.97 17.25 28.39
N PRO A 36 -4.92 17.35 29.22
CA PRO A 36 -4.02 16.23 29.51
C PRO A 36 -4.73 15.01 30.13
N GLU A 37 -5.75 15.25 30.95
CA GLU A 37 -6.54 14.19 31.61
C GLU A 37 -7.36 13.39 30.57
N ALA A 38 -8.10 14.09 29.71
CA ALA A 38 -8.86 13.45 28.64
C ALA A 38 -7.95 12.77 27.61
N GLY A 39 -6.75 13.33 27.38
CA GLY A 39 -5.73 12.73 26.52
C GLY A 39 -5.17 11.42 27.08
N ALA A 40 -4.96 11.34 28.40
CA ALA A 40 -4.50 10.13 29.07
C ALA A 40 -5.55 9.00 29.00
N GLU A 41 -6.81 9.32 29.28
CA GLU A 41 -7.93 8.36 29.15
C GLU A 41 -8.06 7.83 27.71
N LEU A 42 -7.96 8.71 26.72
CA LEU A 42 -8.04 8.33 25.32
C LEU A 42 -6.85 7.46 24.91
N ASN A 43 -5.63 7.78 25.35
CA ASN A 43 -4.44 6.97 25.08
C ASN A 43 -4.51 5.58 25.70
N GLU A 44 -5.05 5.46 26.92
CA GLU A 44 -5.31 4.16 27.54
C GLU A 44 -6.32 3.34 26.71
N GLY A 45 -7.40 3.98 26.26
CA GLY A 45 -8.38 3.36 25.36
C GLY A 45 -7.78 2.88 24.04
N LEU A 46 -6.89 3.68 23.43
CA LEU A 46 -6.20 3.33 22.18
C LEU A 46 -5.22 2.16 22.35
N SER A 47 -4.48 2.13 23.46
CA SER A 47 -3.58 1.03 23.81
C SER A 47 -4.34 -0.29 23.95
N ASN A 48 -5.52 -0.27 24.60
CA ASN A 48 -6.36 -1.45 24.79
C ASN A 48 -6.90 -2.05 23.48
N ILE A 49 -6.99 -1.27 22.40
CA ILE A 49 -7.45 -1.71 21.07
C ILE A 49 -6.26 -2.03 20.15
N GLY A 50 -5.03 -1.93 20.67
CA GLY A 50 -3.81 -2.26 19.93
C GLY A 50 -3.36 -1.19 18.93
N VAL A 51 -3.74 0.08 19.14
CA VAL A 51 -3.21 1.20 18.35
C VAL A 51 -1.83 1.55 18.91
N ILE A 52 -0.80 1.31 18.10
CA ILE A 52 0.60 1.55 18.48
C ILE A 52 0.99 2.96 17.99
N PRO A 53 1.71 3.76 18.80
CA PRO A 53 2.26 5.03 18.36
C PRO A 53 3.14 4.86 17.11
N PRO A 54 3.09 5.79 16.15
CA PRO A 54 4.02 5.75 15.02
C PRO A 54 5.46 5.85 15.52
N GLU A 55 6.38 5.10 14.90
CA GLU A 55 7.82 5.10 15.25
C GLU A 55 8.36 6.55 15.24
N GLY A 56 8.90 6.98 16.38
CA GLY A 56 9.41 8.36 16.57
C GLY A 56 8.49 9.30 17.33
N THR A 57 7.32 8.83 17.79
CA THR A 57 6.45 9.64 18.67
C THR A 57 6.74 9.28 20.12
N GLU A 58 7.34 10.21 20.86
CA GLU A 58 7.62 10.05 22.28
C GLU A 58 6.30 9.76 23.02
N ALA A 59 6.28 8.69 23.82
CA ALA A 59 5.19 8.45 24.76
C ALA A 59 4.94 9.72 25.59
N PRO A 60 3.70 10.04 26.00
CA PRO A 60 3.45 11.16 26.89
C PRO A 60 4.12 10.84 28.22
N THR A 61 5.35 11.32 28.37
CA THR A 61 6.13 11.16 29.59
C THR A 61 5.38 11.93 30.67
N ASN A 62 5.05 11.25 31.77
CA ASN A 62 4.38 11.81 32.94
C ASN A 62 4.79 13.27 33.18
N LEU A 63 3.80 14.16 33.12
CA LEU A 63 3.94 15.57 33.45
C LEU A 63 4.38 15.67 34.92
N ASN A 64 5.68 15.91 35.12
CA ASN A 64 6.16 16.47 36.37
C ASN A 64 6.33 17.98 36.20
N GLU A 65 5.91 18.66 37.25
CA GLU A 65 5.62 20.08 37.42
C GLU A 65 6.60 21.09 36.78
N ASN A 66 6.02 22.25 36.45
CA ASN A 66 6.67 23.54 36.21
C ASN A 66 7.44 23.71 34.89
N LYS A 67 6.76 24.29 33.91
CA LYS A 67 7.28 25.43 33.14
C LYS A 67 6.15 26.17 32.45
N ASP A 68 6.12 27.48 32.68
CA ASP A 68 5.30 28.46 31.99
C ASP A 68 5.31 28.20 30.47
N VAL A 69 4.22 27.61 29.97
CA VAL A 69 4.00 27.49 28.53
C VAL A 69 3.45 28.83 28.08
N ASP A 70 4.29 29.60 27.41
CA ASP A 70 3.93 30.77 26.62
C ASP A 70 2.69 30.43 25.77
N SER A 71 1.55 31.00 26.16
CA SER A 71 0.20 30.79 25.62
C SER A 71 0.07 31.11 24.13
N THR A 72 1.13 31.65 23.52
CA THR A 72 1.22 32.00 22.10
C THR A 72 1.63 30.81 21.22
N SER A 73 2.20 29.73 21.78
CA SER A 73 2.71 28.57 21.03
C SER A 73 1.71 27.41 20.86
N ALA A 74 0.77 27.26 21.81
CA ALA A 74 -0.23 26.17 21.81
C ALA A 74 -1.20 26.20 20.60
N PRO A 75 -1.70 27.36 20.14
CA PRO A 75 -2.59 27.41 18.97
C PRO A 75 -1.88 26.96 17.68
N PHE A 76 -0.59 27.28 17.56
CA PHE A 76 0.22 26.92 16.40
C PHE A 76 0.49 25.42 16.35
N ALA A 77 0.77 24.79 17.51
CA ALA A 77 0.95 23.35 17.65
C ALA A 77 -0.34 22.55 17.36
N ILE A 78 -1.50 23.08 17.73
CA ILE A 78 -2.80 22.46 17.41
C ILE A 78 -3.11 22.63 15.92
N SER A 79 -2.85 23.81 15.34
CA SER A 79 -3.06 24.06 13.90
C SER A 79 -2.28 23.07 13.03
N GLU A 80 -1.00 22.82 13.35
CA GLU A 80 -0.18 21.85 12.60
C GLU A 80 -0.74 20.42 12.70
N LYS A 81 -1.23 20.00 13.88
CA LYS A 81 -1.87 18.70 14.07
C LYS A 81 -3.19 18.59 13.30
N VAL A 82 -3.96 19.67 13.21
CA VAL A 82 -5.19 19.73 12.40
C VAL A 82 -4.84 19.65 10.90
N ASP A 83 -3.82 20.35 10.42
CA ASP A 83 -3.37 20.25 9.03
C ASP A 83 -2.89 18.83 8.69
N ARG A 84 -2.24 18.16 9.65
CA ARG A 84 -1.88 16.73 9.54
C ARG A 84 -3.12 15.86 9.42
N LEU A 85 -4.18 16.09 10.21
CA LEU A 85 -5.46 15.37 10.07
C LEU A 85 -6.10 15.57 8.70
N VAL A 86 -6.10 16.80 8.16
CA VAL A 86 -6.63 17.09 6.81
C VAL A 86 -5.85 16.29 5.75
N THR A 87 -4.53 16.22 5.89
CA THR A 87 -3.67 15.45 4.99
C THR A 87 -3.96 13.95 5.10
N LEU A 88 -4.04 13.41 6.33
CA LEU A 88 -4.36 12.00 6.57
C LEU A 88 -5.73 11.62 6.01
N ASN A 89 -6.73 12.47 6.20
CA ASN A 89 -8.08 12.26 5.67
C ASN A 89 -8.09 12.25 4.13
N SER A 90 -7.33 13.17 3.51
CA SER A 90 -7.19 13.20 2.05
C SER A 90 -6.53 11.91 1.53
N GLN A 91 -5.49 11.43 2.20
CA GLN A 91 -4.83 10.17 1.85
C GLN A 91 -5.73 8.95 2.08
N LEU A 92 -6.54 8.97 3.14
CA LEU A 92 -7.52 7.93 3.44
C LEU A 92 -8.57 7.84 2.31
N GLN A 93 -9.13 8.98 1.92
CA GLN A 93 -10.12 9.04 0.83
C GLN A 93 -9.54 8.47 -0.47
N MET A 94 -8.32 8.87 -0.84
CA MET A 94 -7.65 8.31 -2.03
C MET A 94 -7.47 6.79 -1.95
N CYS A 95 -7.17 6.24 -0.77
CA CYS A 95 -7.03 4.80 -0.60
C CYS A 95 -8.38 4.08 -0.69
N VAL A 96 -9.44 4.67 -0.14
CA VAL A 96 -10.81 4.14 -0.23
C VAL A 96 -11.29 4.13 -1.69
N ASP A 97 -11.05 5.21 -2.43
CA ASP A 97 -11.42 5.32 -3.85
C ASP A 97 -10.66 4.30 -4.73
N SER A 98 -9.50 3.85 -4.26
CA SER A 98 -8.66 2.85 -4.95
C SER A 98 -8.98 1.41 -4.54
N LEU A 99 -9.92 1.17 -3.62
CA LEU A 99 -10.28 -0.18 -3.21
C LEU A 99 -10.94 -0.95 -4.35
N PRO A 100 -10.62 -2.25 -4.52
CA PRO A 100 -11.32 -3.09 -5.48
C PRO A 100 -12.80 -3.23 -5.09
N ASP A 101 -13.64 -3.44 -6.10
CA ASP A 101 -15.08 -3.55 -5.93
C ASP A 101 -15.46 -4.67 -4.95
N SER A 102 -16.04 -4.28 -3.83
CA SER A 102 -16.47 -5.15 -2.74
C SER A 102 -17.91 -5.65 -2.90
N SER A 103 -18.61 -5.23 -3.96
CA SER A 103 -19.99 -5.66 -4.25
C SER A 103 -20.08 -7.08 -4.82
N LEU A 104 -18.97 -7.63 -5.30
CA LEU A 104 -18.90 -9.00 -5.80
C LEU A 104 -19.02 -10.01 -4.67
N SER A 105 -19.95 -10.96 -4.83
CA SER A 105 -20.07 -12.08 -3.92
C SER A 105 -18.85 -12.99 -4.01
N LYS A 106 -18.61 -13.77 -2.93
CA LYS A 106 -17.52 -14.74 -2.89
C LYS A 106 -17.64 -15.79 -4.01
N ASP A 107 -18.85 -16.18 -4.39
CA ASP A 107 -19.05 -17.19 -5.43
C ASP A 107 -18.82 -16.63 -6.83
N GLU A 108 -19.21 -15.38 -7.10
CA GLU A 108 -18.84 -14.70 -8.35
C GLU A 108 -17.33 -14.50 -8.48
N LEU A 109 -16.63 -14.20 -7.38
CA LEU A 109 -15.17 -14.14 -7.37
C LEU A 109 -14.54 -15.48 -7.74
N LYS A 110 -15.04 -16.59 -7.18
CA LYS A 110 -14.54 -17.94 -7.54
C LYS A 110 -14.74 -18.24 -9.02
N ILE A 111 -15.90 -17.88 -9.57
CA ILE A 111 -16.20 -18.09 -10.99
C ILE A 111 -15.23 -17.28 -11.85
N LYS A 112 -15.03 -15.99 -11.54
CA LYS A 112 -14.08 -15.14 -12.28
C LYS A 112 -12.65 -15.67 -12.20
N ILE A 113 -12.21 -16.15 -11.03
CA ILE A 113 -10.89 -16.76 -10.86
C ILE A 113 -10.75 -18.01 -11.71
N ALA A 114 -11.77 -18.87 -11.76
CA ALA A 114 -11.75 -20.09 -12.56
C ALA A 114 -11.64 -19.79 -14.07
N ILE A 115 -12.40 -18.81 -14.56
CA ILE A 115 -12.33 -18.36 -15.96
C ILE A 115 -10.93 -17.83 -16.28
N LEU A 116 -10.37 -17.01 -15.39
CA LEU A 116 -9.03 -16.44 -15.59
C LEU A 116 -7.94 -17.52 -15.61
N ASP A 117 -8.06 -18.54 -14.76
CA ASP A 117 -7.12 -19.68 -14.75
C ASP A 117 -7.19 -20.47 -16.06
N GLU A 118 -8.40 -20.72 -16.58
CA GLU A 118 -8.60 -21.38 -17.87
C GLU A 118 -7.98 -20.56 -19.02
N GLU A 119 -8.21 -19.25 -19.06
CA GLU A 119 -7.60 -18.36 -20.05
C GLU A 119 -6.06 -18.38 -19.96
N CYS A 120 -5.50 -18.37 -18.75
CA CYS A 120 -4.05 -18.45 -18.53
C CYS A 120 -3.47 -19.78 -19.04
N GLN A 121 -4.17 -20.89 -18.79
CA GLN A 121 -3.76 -22.21 -19.28
C GLN A 121 -3.81 -22.27 -20.82
N ASN A 122 -4.86 -21.74 -21.43
CA ASN A 122 -5.01 -21.68 -22.88
C ASN A 122 -3.89 -20.84 -23.52
N ALA A 123 -3.64 -19.65 -23.00
CA ALA A 123 -2.55 -18.80 -23.46
C ALA A 123 -1.18 -19.47 -23.31
N SER A 124 -0.96 -20.22 -22.23
CA SER A 124 0.28 -20.98 -22.02
C SER A 124 0.47 -22.10 -23.07
N GLN A 125 -0.60 -22.81 -23.42
CA GLN A 125 -0.56 -23.85 -24.45
C GLN A 125 -0.33 -23.28 -25.85
N GLU A 126 -0.97 -22.16 -26.16
CA GLU A 126 -0.78 -21.45 -27.43
C GLU A 126 0.66 -20.98 -27.56
N LEU A 127 1.21 -20.35 -26.51
CA LEU A 127 2.59 -19.90 -26.48
C LEU A 127 3.57 -21.07 -26.69
N LYS A 128 3.32 -22.21 -26.05
CA LYS A 128 4.13 -23.43 -26.23
C LYS A 128 4.10 -23.94 -27.67
N SER A 129 2.93 -23.92 -28.30
CA SER A 129 2.77 -24.32 -29.71
C SER A 129 3.53 -23.38 -30.64
N LEU A 130 3.45 -22.07 -30.41
CA LEU A 130 4.15 -21.05 -31.18
C LEU A 130 5.68 -21.22 -31.08
N TYR A 131 6.21 -21.51 -29.90
CA TYR A 131 7.64 -21.81 -29.73
C TYR A 131 8.08 -23.06 -30.49
N GLN A 132 7.25 -24.11 -30.53
CA GLN A 132 7.55 -25.32 -31.29
C GLN A 132 7.56 -25.06 -32.79
N GLU A 133 6.64 -24.24 -33.29
CA GLU A 133 6.59 -23.84 -34.69
C GLU A 133 7.82 -23.01 -35.06
N LEU A 134 8.21 -22.04 -34.21
CA LEU A 134 9.40 -21.23 -34.41
C LEU A 134 10.68 -22.09 -34.44
N ASP A 135 10.85 -23.04 -33.52
CA ASP A 135 12.00 -23.95 -33.51
C ASP A 135 12.04 -24.84 -34.75
N SER A 136 10.87 -25.29 -35.22
CA SER A 136 10.75 -26.08 -36.45
C SER A 136 11.14 -25.27 -37.68
N ALA A 137 10.62 -24.04 -37.81
CA ALA A 137 10.98 -23.13 -38.89
C ALA A 137 12.48 -22.80 -38.88
N TYR A 138 13.05 -22.56 -37.70
CA TYR A 138 14.49 -22.32 -37.55
C TYR A 138 15.33 -23.50 -38.02
N LYS A 139 14.94 -24.73 -37.67
CA LYS A 139 15.63 -25.95 -38.15
C LYS A 139 15.57 -26.09 -39.67
N ILE A 140 14.41 -25.83 -40.27
CA ILE A 140 14.24 -25.88 -41.74
C ILE A 140 15.17 -24.88 -42.42
N ILE A 141 15.18 -23.62 -41.98
CA ILE A 141 16.04 -22.57 -42.55
C ILE A 141 17.51 -22.94 -42.38
N LYS A 142 17.91 -23.41 -41.20
CA LYS A 142 19.29 -23.81 -40.91
C LYS A 142 19.74 -24.99 -41.78
N GLN A 143 18.86 -25.95 -42.03
CA GLN A 143 19.15 -27.08 -42.90
C GLN A 143 19.27 -26.65 -44.37
N GLY A 144 18.34 -25.81 -44.87
CA GLY A 144 18.41 -25.27 -46.22
C GLY A 144 19.70 -24.48 -46.49
N LEU A 145 20.13 -23.64 -45.54
CA LEU A 145 21.41 -22.92 -45.63
C LEU A 145 22.61 -23.87 -45.71
N LYS A 146 22.56 -24.99 -44.99
CA LYS A 146 23.64 -25.98 -45.00
C LYS A 146 23.72 -26.69 -46.36
N GLU A 147 22.57 -27.08 -46.91
CA GLU A 147 22.47 -27.74 -48.21
C GLU A 147 22.93 -26.81 -49.35
N GLU A 148 22.59 -25.52 -49.30
CA GLU A 148 23.08 -24.52 -50.26
C GLU A 148 24.61 -24.33 -50.20
N LEU A 149 25.19 -24.29 -48.99
CA LEU A 149 26.64 -24.16 -48.81
C LEU A 149 27.38 -25.37 -49.40
N GLU A 150 26.91 -26.58 -49.10
CA GLU A 150 27.48 -27.82 -49.62
C GLU A 150 27.38 -27.87 -51.16
N GLN A 151 26.27 -27.42 -51.78
CA GLN A 151 26.15 -27.36 -53.24
C GLN A 151 27.05 -26.30 -53.91
N SER A 152 27.41 -25.24 -53.19
CA SER A 152 28.29 -24.18 -53.70
C SER A 152 29.77 -24.56 -53.70
N GLU A 153 30.20 -25.50 -52.84
CA GLU A 153 31.59 -25.99 -52.78
C GLU A 153 31.91 -27.03 -53.88
N PHE A 154 30.89 -27.62 -54.52
CA PHE A 154 31.03 -28.61 -55.59
C PHE A 154 30.84 -28.05 -57.02
N LYS A 155 30.73 -26.73 -57.20
CA LYS A 155 30.70 -26.03 -58.50
C LYS A 155 31.98 -25.24 -58.73
#